data_AF-A0A4Q3SFN7-F1
#
_entry.id   AF-A0A4Q3SFN7-F1
#
_cell.length_a   1.000
_cell.length_b   1.000
_cell.length_c   1.000
_cell.angle_alpha   90.00
_cell.angle_beta   90.00
_cell.angle_gamma   90.00
#
_symmetry.space_group_name_H-M   'P 1'
#
loop_
_entity.id
_entity.type
_entity.pdbx_description
1 polymer ?
#
loop_
_entity_poly.entity_id
_entity_poly.type
_entity_poly.pdbx_seq_one_letter_code
_entity_poly.pdbx_strand_id
1 'polypeptide(L)'
;QEAHTGGAPMSASVATQVLKMFSQAHMPSGDNYKLSEREKEVLQLLVNGFSYKMIASDMFISIDTVRSHIKKIYEKLHVNSKSEAVAKAFKNKMF
;
A
#
# COMPACT_ATOMS: atom_id res chain seq x y z
N GLN A 1 48.80 6.92 -29.72
CA GLN A 1 47.59 7.53 -30.29
C GLN A 1 46.57 6.41 -30.46
N GLU A 2 45.95 5.98 -29.36
CA GLU A 2 44.69 6.54 -28.81
C GLU A 2 43.46 5.93 -29.50
N ALA A 3 43.08 4.73 -29.08
CA ALA A 3 41.73 4.20 -29.27
C ALA A 3 40.98 4.40 -27.93
N HIS A 4 40.40 5.58 -27.75
CA HIS A 4 39.61 5.92 -26.57
C HIS A 4 38.11 5.91 -26.89
N THR A 5 37.38 5.10 -26.10
CA THR A 5 35.96 5.24 -25.72
C THR A 5 34.89 5.03 -26.81
N GLY A 6 34.53 3.75 -27.02
CA GLY A 6 33.22 3.33 -27.56
C GLY A 6 32.07 3.56 -26.58
N GLY A 7 32.00 4.73 -25.95
CA GLY A 7 30.88 5.13 -25.11
C GLY A 7 29.95 6.00 -25.94
N ALA A 8 28.76 5.50 -26.28
CA ALA A 8 27.70 6.39 -26.71
C ALA A 8 27.52 7.45 -25.60
N PRO A 9 27.71 8.75 -25.87
CA PRO A 9 27.40 9.75 -24.86
C PRO A 9 25.91 9.65 -24.65
N MET A 10 25.47 9.06 -23.54
CA MET A 10 24.15 9.39 -23.03
C MET A 10 24.20 10.89 -22.79
N SER A 11 23.70 11.67 -23.74
CA SER A 11 23.46 13.09 -23.54
C SER A 11 22.72 13.24 -22.21
N ALA A 12 23.12 14.22 -21.38
CA ALA A 12 22.47 14.48 -20.11
C ALA A 12 20.94 14.55 -20.23
N SER A 13 20.45 14.96 -21.41
CA SER A 13 19.04 14.95 -21.78
C SER A 13 18.41 13.56 -21.79
N VAL A 14 19.09 12.53 -22.32
CA VAL A 14 18.60 11.14 -22.33
C VAL A 14 18.61 10.56 -20.92
N ALA A 15 19.67 10.79 -20.15
CA ALA A 15 19.73 10.37 -18.74
C ALA A 15 18.60 11.03 -17.91
N THR A 16 18.35 12.33 -18.15
CA THR A 16 17.26 13.08 -17.51
C THR A 16 15.89 12.58 -17.97
N GLN A 17 15.72 12.24 -19.25
CA GLN A 17 14.48 11.70 -19.80
C GLN A 17 14.14 10.33 -19.19
N VAL A 18 15.15 9.47 -19.05
CA VAL A 18 15.05 8.15 -18.43
C VAL A 18 14.74 8.30 -16.93
N LEU A 19 15.45 9.17 -16.21
CA LEU A 19 15.14 9.51 -14.81
C LEU A 19 13.70 10.03 -14.65
N LYS A 20 13.22 10.84 -15.58
CA LYS A 20 11.85 11.39 -15.59
C LYS A 20 10.80 10.30 -15.82
N MET A 21 11.08 9.33 -16.69
CA MET A 21 10.23 8.15 -16.91
C MET A 21 10.15 7.26 -15.66
N PHE A 22 11.27 7.04 -14.96
CA PHE A 22 11.26 6.33 -13.67
C PHE A 22 10.56 7.13 -12.56
N SER A 23 10.66 8.46 -12.57
CA SER A 23 9.98 9.33 -11.59
C SER A 23 8.46 9.37 -11.77
N GLN A 24 7.96 9.15 -13.00
CA GLN A 24 6.51 9.07 -13.28
C GLN A 24 5.93 7.66 -13.08
N ALA A 25 6.77 6.62 -13.04
CA ALA A 25 6.34 5.25 -12.77
C ALA A 25 6.08 4.95 -11.28
N HIS A 26 6.27 5.91 -10.38
CA HIS A 26 6.02 5.75 -8.95
C HIS A 26 5.24 6.95 -8.38
N MET A 27 3.98 7.10 -8.80
CA MET A 27 2.98 7.34 -7.77
C MET A 27 2.71 5.97 -7.13
N PRO A 28 3.12 5.69 -5.88
CA PRO A 28 2.66 4.52 -5.17
C PRO A 28 1.18 4.75 -4.79
N SER A 29 0.31 4.75 -5.80
CA SER A 29 -1.13 4.72 -5.62
C SER A 29 -1.53 3.26 -5.43
N GLY A 30 -1.71 2.87 -4.17
CA GLY A 30 -2.32 1.58 -3.79
C GLY A 30 -1.31 0.44 -3.59
N ASP A 31 -1.44 -0.24 -2.45
CA ASP A 31 -0.85 -1.55 -2.15
C ASP A 31 0.66 -1.67 -1.88
N ASN A 32 1.19 -0.88 -0.95
CA ASN A 32 2.48 -1.25 -0.33
C ASN A 32 2.40 -2.51 0.57
N TYR A 33 1.20 -2.95 0.97
CA TYR A 33 1.04 -3.94 2.04
C TYR A 33 0.40 -5.26 1.60
N LYS A 34 0.21 -5.49 0.29
CA LYS A 34 -0.35 -6.74 -0.28
C LYS A 34 -1.55 -7.27 0.51
N LEU A 35 -2.52 -6.39 0.77
CA LEU A 35 -3.76 -6.77 1.41
C LEU A 35 -4.63 -7.52 0.40
N SER A 36 -5.23 -8.63 0.83
CA SER A 36 -6.29 -9.29 0.08
C SER A 36 -7.53 -8.39 0.01
N GLU A 37 -8.40 -8.63 -0.96
CA GLU A 37 -9.63 -7.84 -1.13
C GLU A 37 -10.47 -7.83 0.14
N ARG A 38 -10.63 -8.98 0.80
CA ARG A 38 -11.35 -9.08 2.09
C ARG A 38 -10.69 -8.29 3.21
N GLU A 39 -9.37 -8.25 3.26
CA GLU A 39 -8.66 -7.45 4.27
C GLU A 39 -8.80 -5.95 4.01
N LYS A 40 -8.87 -5.52 2.74
CA LYS A 40 -9.16 -4.13 2.38
C LYS A 40 -10.57 -3.73 2.78
N GLU A 41 -11.56 -4.56 2.51
CA GLU A 41 -12.96 -4.32 2.94
C GLU A 41 -13.03 -4.14 4.46
N VAL A 42 -12.43 -5.06 5.24
CA VAL A 42 -12.39 -4.97 6.70
C VAL A 42 -11.69 -3.69 7.16
N LEU A 43 -10.54 -3.34 6.56
CA LEU A 43 -9.80 -2.12 6.90
C LEU A 43 -10.62 -0.86 6.56
N GLN A 44 -11.34 -0.84 5.44
CA GLN A 44 -12.18 0.29 5.04
C GLN A 44 -13.33 0.52 6.04
N LEU A 45 -14.04 -0.55 6.42
CA LEU A 45 -15.10 -0.46 7.43
C LEU A 45 -14.54 0.00 8.79
N LEU A 46 -13.33 -0.47 9.15
CA LEU A 46 -12.64 -0.07 10.37
C LEU A 46 -12.26 1.42 10.36
N VAL A 47 -11.84 1.96 9.21
CA VAL A 47 -11.59 3.39 8.99
C VAL A 47 -12.88 4.21 9.04
N ASN A 48 -13.98 3.68 8.53
CA ASN A 48 -15.31 4.28 8.62
C ASN A 48 -15.90 4.27 10.05
N GLY A 49 -15.16 3.76 11.04
CA GLY A 49 -15.56 3.77 12.45
C GLY A 49 -16.40 2.58 12.88
N PHE A 50 -16.56 1.56 12.04
CA PHE A 50 -17.36 0.39 12.38
C PHE A 50 -16.72 -0.38 13.55
N SER A 51 -17.58 -0.92 14.42
CA SER A 51 -17.17 -1.86 15.46
C SER A 51 -17.02 -3.27 14.86
N TYR A 52 -16.27 -4.16 15.53
CA TYR A 52 -16.07 -5.53 15.00
C TYR A 52 -17.38 -6.29 14.83
N LYS A 53 -18.39 -5.99 15.67
CA LYS A 53 -19.74 -6.55 15.54
C LYS A 53 -20.44 -6.05 14.28
N MET A 54 -20.31 -4.75 13.98
CA MET A 54 -20.91 -4.17 12.76
C MET A 54 -20.24 -4.71 11.51
N ILE A 55 -18.91 -4.85 11.50
CA ILE A 55 -18.17 -5.47 10.38
C ILE A 55 -18.61 -6.92 10.17
N ALA A 56 -18.77 -7.68 11.27
CA ALA A 56 -19.27 -9.05 11.23
C ALA A 56 -20.68 -9.13 10.61
N SER A 57 -21.58 -8.23 11.01
CA SER A 57 -22.93 -8.14 10.44
C SER A 57 -22.95 -7.70 8.98
N ASP A 58 -22.14 -6.72 8.60
CA ASP A 58 -22.06 -6.18 7.23
C ASP A 58 -21.50 -7.20 6.23
N MET A 59 -20.46 -7.93 6.64
CA MET A 59 -19.81 -8.95 5.81
C MET A 59 -20.41 -10.35 5.97
N PHE A 60 -21.46 -10.52 6.79
CA PHE A 60 -22.11 -11.80 7.10
C PHE A 60 -21.13 -12.89 7.59
N ILE A 61 -20.19 -12.53 8.47
CA ILE A 61 -19.19 -13.44 9.05
C ILE A 61 -19.17 -13.37 10.58
N SER A 62 -18.59 -14.37 11.25
CA SER A 62 -18.42 -14.36 12.70
C SER A 62 -17.43 -13.28 13.17
N ILE A 63 -17.65 -12.76 14.38
CA ILE A 63 -16.74 -11.78 15.01
C ILE A 63 -15.32 -12.34 15.13
N ASP A 64 -15.16 -13.62 15.39
CA ASP A 64 -13.84 -14.27 15.45
C ASP A 64 -13.13 -14.30 14.08
N THR A 65 -13.88 -14.42 12.99
CA THR A 65 -13.36 -14.29 11.63
C THR A 65 -12.89 -12.85 11.37
N VAL A 66 -13.66 -11.84 11.79
CA VAL A 66 -13.24 -10.43 11.71
C VAL A 66 -11.94 -10.21 12.49
N ARG A 67 -11.83 -10.75 13.72
CA ARG A 67 -10.60 -10.67 14.53
C ARG A 67 -9.40 -11.30 13.81
N SER A 68 -9.59 -12.44 13.15
CA SER A 68 -8.55 -13.09 12.36
C SER A 68 -8.09 -12.21 11.18
N HIS A 69 -9.03 -11.58 10.45
CA HIS A 69 -8.69 -10.62 9.40
C HIS A 69 -7.94 -9.42 9.95
N ILE A 70 -8.39 -8.83 11.07
CA ILE A 70 -7.71 -7.69 11.71
C ILE A 70 -6.30 -8.06 12.15
N LYS A 71 -6.08 -9.26 12.68
CA LYS A 71 -4.74 -9.72 13.05
C LYS A 71 -3.81 -9.74 11.82
N LYS A 72 -4.26 -10.34 10.72
CA LYS A 72 -3.49 -10.37 9.47
C LYS A 72 -3.23 -8.97 8.91
N ILE A 73 -4.22 -8.07 8.99
CA ILE A 73 -4.07 -6.66 8.61
C ILE A 73 -2.99 -6.02 9.47
N TYR A 74 -3.00 -6.21 10.79
CA TYR A 74 -2.00 -5.63 11.69
C TYR A 74 -0.59 -6.14 11.39
N GLU A 75 -0.45 -7.45 11.14
CA GLU A 75 0.82 -8.06 10.73
C GLU A 75 1.31 -7.46 9.40
N LYS A 76 0.43 -7.37 8.39
CA LYS A 76 0.78 -6.80 7.08
C LYS A 76 1.09 -5.32 7.14
N LEU A 77 0.32 -4.54 7.90
CA LEU A 77 0.53 -3.12 8.08
C LEU A 77 1.68 -2.81 9.05
N HIS A 78 2.22 -3.80 9.76
CA HIS A 78 3.20 -3.60 10.83
C HIS A 78 2.71 -2.57 11.86
N VAL A 79 1.53 -2.81 12.45
CA VAL A 79 0.89 -1.97 13.47
C VAL A 79 0.37 -2.83 14.61
N ASN A 80 0.18 -2.26 15.79
CA ASN A 80 -0.30 -3.02 16.96
C ASN A 80 -1.68 -2.57 17.45
N SER A 81 -2.17 -1.42 16.95
CA SER A 81 -3.41 -0.80 17.43
C SER A 81 -4.35 -0.42 16.30
N LYS A 82 -5.66 -0.38 16.61
CA LYS A 82 -6.71 0.10 15.68
C LYS A 82 -6.39 1.50 15.17
N SER A 83 -6.03 2.40 16.09
CA SER A 83 -5.73 3.80 15.75
C SER A 83 -4.52 3.92 14.82
N GLU A 84 -3.49 3.09 15.01
CA GLU A 84 -2.32 3.05 14.12
C GLU A 84 -2.70 2.51 12.73
N ALA A 85 -3.50 1.44 12.67
CA ALA A 85 -3.99 0.90 11.40
C ALA A 85 -4.78 1.95 10.60
N VAL A 86 -5.70 2.66 11.27
CA VAL A 86 -6.50 3.74 10.67
C VAL A 86 -5.61 4.91 10.22
N ALA A 87 -4.71 5.39 11.08
CA ALA A 87 -3.79 6.48 10.74
C ALA A 87 -2.90 6.11 9.55
N LYS A 88 -2.44 4.87 9.48
CA LYS A 88 -1.59 4.36 8.39
C LYS A 88 -2.38 4.21 7.09
N ALA A 89 -3.65 3.83 7.15
CA ALA A 89 -4.54 3.79 5.99
C ALA A 89 -4.76 5.20 5.40
N PHE A 90 -4.98 6.21 6.24
CA PHE A 90 -5.07 7.61 5.81
C PHE A 90 -3.75 8.13 5.25
N LYS A 91 -2.62 7.88 5.93
CA LYS A 91 -1.29 8.35 5.51
C LYS A 91 -0.90 7.80 4.14
N ASN A 92 -1.23 6.54 3.86
CA ASN A 92 -0.87 5.87 2.60
C ASN A 92 -1.95 6.00 1.51
N LYS A 93 -3.02 6.78 1.73
CA LYS A 93 -4.15 6.94 0.78
C LYS A 93 -4.63 5.60 0.22
N MET A 94 -4.95 4.67 1.13
CA MET A 94 -5.33 3.29 0.77
C MET A 94 -6.75 3.16 0.20
N PHE A 95 -7.52 4.25 0.22
CA PHE A 95 -8.90 4.35 -0.23
C PHE A 95 -9.11 5.67 -0.98
#